data_AF-A0A2A5QP57-F1
#
_entry.id   AF-A0A2A5QP57-F1
#
_cell.length_a   1.000
_cell.length_b   1.000
_cell.length_c   1.000
_cell.angle_alpha   90.00
_cell.angle_beta   90.00
_cell.angle_gamma   90.00
#
_symmetry.space_group_name_H-M   'P 1'
#
loop_
_entity.id
_entity.type
_entity.pdbx_description
1 polymer ?
#
loop_
_entity_poly.entity_id
_entity_poly.type
_entity_poly.pdbx_seq_one_letter_code
_entity_poly.pdbx_strand_id
1 'polypeptide(L)'
;MSDSVHVGPIVFADAIARGQLVEHGEVVTFRTDDRTTGDTWWRESRLGEKRGDCRVEHIDAVDPSDDSALEPYRELSGFDTVGNWQDAIRELNGAMDDGYLYRVTTDE
;
A
#
# COMPACT_ATOMS: atom_id res chain seq x y z
N MET A 1 28.06 3.19 -13.82
CA MET A 1 26.81 3.01 -14.58
C MET A 1 25.77 2.73 -13.51
N SER A 2 24.89 3.67 -13.22
CA SER A 2 23.86 3.45 -12.21
C SER A 2 22.78 2.60 -12.86
N ASP A 3 22.63 1.35 -12.44
CA ASP A 3 21.41 0.59 -12.72
C ASP A 3 20.26 1.41 -12.16
N SER A 4 19.45 1.98 -13.05
CA SER A 4 18.19 2.60 -12.65
C SER A 4 17.30 1.47 -12.16
N VAL A 5 17.16 1.33 -10.85
CA VAL A 5 16.30 0.33 -10.23
C VAL A 5 14.88 0.59 -10.72
N HIS A 6 14.39 -0.27 -11.61
CA HIS A 6 13.04 -0.13 -12.15
C HIS A 6 12.02 -0.46 -11.07
N VAL A 7 11.30 0.56 -10.59
CA VAL A 7 10.22 0.39 -9.62
C VAL A 7 8.92 0.09 -10.37
N GLY A 8 8.44 -1.14 -10.29
CA GLY A 8 7.20 -1.56 -10.95
C GLY A 8 5.95 -0.86 -10.40
N PRO A 9 4.85 -0.81 -11.18
CA PRO A 9 3.64 -0.11 -10.78
C PRO A 9 2.99 -0.74 -9.56
N ILE A 10 2.33 0.09 -8.75
CA ILE A 10 1.47 -0.39 -7.67
C ILE A 10 0.03 -0.61 -8.16
N VAL A 11 -0.60 -1.66 -7.66
CA VAL A 11 -2.01 -1.98 -7.96
C VAL A 11 -2.85 -1.71 -6.71
N PHE A 12 -3.76 -0.74 -6.78
CA PHE A 12 -4.75 -0.47 -5.73
C PHE A 12 -6.09 -1.08 -6.14
N ALA A 13 -6.20 -2.40 -5.97
CA ALA A 13 -7.43 -3.14 -6.27
C ALA A 13 -8.55 -2.78 -5.28
N ASP A 14 -8.19 -2.68 -4.00
CA ASP A 14 -9.10 -2.27 -2.94
C ASP A 14 -9.58 -0.84 -3.14
N ALA A 15 -10.90 -0.63 -3.06
CA ALA A 15 -11.52 0.66 -3.34
C ALA A 15 -11.31 1.68 -2.21
N ILE A 16 -11.17 1.21 -0.96
CA ILE A 16 -10.98 2.06 0.21
C ILE A 16 -9.57 2.63 0.18
N ALA A 17 -8.55 1.79 0.03
CA ALA A 17 -7.15 2.23 -0.09
C ALA A 17 -6.94 3.13 -1.30
N ARG A 18 -7.64 2.86 -2.42
CA ARG A 18 -7.62 3.73 -3.59
C ARG A 18 -8.25 5.09 -3.31
N GLY A 19 -9.42 5.12 -2.66
CA GLY A 19 -10.09 6.35 -2.26
C GLY A 19 -9.19 7.23 -1.41
N GLN A 20 -8.56 6.63 -0.39
CA GLN A 20 -7.60 7.30 0.49
C GLN A 20 -6.48 8.00 -0.30
N LEU A 21 -5.82 7.28 -1.22
CA LEU A 21 -4.76 7.88 -2.03
C LEU A 21 -5.25 9.03 -2.90
N VAL A 22 -6.41 8.88 -3.53
CA VAL A 22 -6.97 9.89 -4.45
C VAL A 22 -7.46 11.13 -3.70
N GLU A 23 -8.06 10.95 -2.53
CA GLU A 23 -8.68 12.04 -1.76
C GLU A 23 -7.66 12.80 -0.90
N HIS A 24 -6.63 12.12 -0.40
CA HIS A 24 -5.67 12.68 0.56
C HIS A 24 -4.25 12.78 0.01
N GLY A 25 -3.99 12.28 -1.19
CA GLY A 25 -2.65 12.27 -1.79
C GLY A 25 -1.69 11.28 -1.15
N GLU A 26 -2.15 10.47 -0.19
CA GLU A 26 -1.32 9.49 0.50
C GLU A 26 -2.11 8.28 0.99
N VAL A 27 -1.46 7.12 1.04
CA VAL A 27 -2.01 5.91 1.64
C VAL A 27 -0.91 5.02 2.21
N VAL A 28 -1.18 4.35 3.35
CA VAL A 28 -0.35 3.25 3.85
C VAL A 28 -0.96 1.91 3.44
N THR A 29 -0.15 1.04 2.84
CA THR A 29 -0.58 -0.24 2.28
C THR A 29 0.30 -1.38 2.78
N PHE A 30 -0.30 -2.55 2.99
CA PHE A 30 0.37 -3.79 3.39
C PHE A 30 0.66 -4.68 2.19
N ARG A 31 1.81 -5.36 2.21
CA ARG A 31 2.14 -6.44 1.26
C ARG A 31 2.84 -7.58 1.98
N THR A 32 2.53 -8.81 1.59
CA THR A 32 3.23 -10.02 2.04
C THR A 32 4.69 -10.06 1.57
N ASP A 33 4.91 -9.74 0.29
CA ASP A 33 6.23 -9.75 -0.31
C ASP A 33 6.86 -8.36 -0.32
N ASP A 34 8.16 -8.32 0.00
CA ASP A 34 9.00 -7.14 -0.13
C ASP A 34 9.01 -6.62 -1.58
N ARG A 35 9.15 -5.31 -1.75
CA ARG A 35 9.19 -4.66 -3.07
C ARG A 35 10.22 -3.56 -3.14
N THR A 36 10.66 -3.29 -4.37
CA THR A 36 11.40 -2.06 -4.67
C THR A 36 10.54 -0.83 -4.38
N THR A 37 11.19 0.18 -3.80
CA THR A 37 10.65 1.50 -3.44
C THR A 37 11.24 2.59 -4.32
N GLY A 38 10.61 3.77 -4.32
CA GLY A 38 10.97 4.92 -5.17
C GLY A 38 9.83 5.39 -6.05
N ASP A 39 10.16 6.28 -6.99
CA ASP A 39 9.20 6.91 -7.90
C ASP A 39 8.66 5.90 -8.93
N THR A 40 7.35 5.86 -9.09
CA THR A 40 6.63 4.93 -9.96
C THR A 40 5.24 5.48 -10.30
N TRP A 41 4.32 4.61 -10.69
CA TRP A 41 2.94 4.95 -11.01
C TRP A 41 1.97 3.88 -10.51
N TRP A 42 0.69 4.22 -10.43
CA TRP A 42 -0.35 3.33 -9.91
C TRP A 42 -1.46 3.05 -10.91
N ARG A 43 -2.17 1.93 -10.68
CA ARG A 43 -3.32 1.47 -11.46
C ARG A 43 -4.30 0.68 -10.60
N GLU A 44 -5.52 0.51 -11.09
CA GLU A 44 -6.60 -0.18 -10.36
C GLU A 44 -6.55 -1.70 -10.51
N SER A 45 -5.96 -2.20 -11.60
CA SER A 45 -5.87 -3.64 -11.88
C SER A 45 -4.56 -4.01 -12.55
N ARG A 46 -4.20 -5.30 -12.54
CA ARG A 46 -2.93 -5.81 -13.09
C ARG A 46 -2.74 -5.53 -14.59
N LEU A 47 -3.81 -5.36 -15.34
CA LEU A 47 -3.76 -5.02 -16.77
C LEU A 47 -4.38 -3.63 -17.05
N GLY A 48 -4.69 -2.88 -15.99
CA GLY A 48 -5.29 -1.55 -16.09
C GLY A 48 -4.30 -0.51 -16.59
N GLU A 49 -4.87 0.59 -17.07
CA GLU A 49 -4.13 1.79 -17.47
C GLU A 49 -3.50 2.51 -16.27
N LYS A 50 -2.48 3.33 -16.56
CA LYS A 50 -1.88 4.23 -15.58
C LYS A 50 -2.92 5.26 -15.11
N ARG A 51 -3.01 5.47 -13.81
CA ARG A 51 -3.96 6.40 -13.18
C ARG A 51 -3.27 7.64 -12.62
N GLY A 52 -2.04 7.51 -12.15
CA GLY A 52 -1.24 8.62 -11.67
C GLY A 52 0.20 8.20 -11.37
N ASP A 53 1.08 9.18 -11.24
CA ASP A 53 2.43 9.00 -10.71
C ASP A 53 2.39 8.99 -9.18
N CYS A 54 3.29 8.25 -8.55
CA CYS A 54 3.40 8.17 -7.10
C CYS A 54 4.81 7.78 -6.67
N ARG A 55 5.11 7.98 -5.39
CA ARG A 55 6.34 7.51 -4.76
C ARG A 55 5.99 6.49 -3.69
N VAL A 56 6.75 5.40 -3.64
CA VAL A 56 6.59 4.34 -2.64
C VAL A 56 7.77 4.38 -1.67
N GLU A 57 7.49 4.41 -0.37
CA GLU A 57 8.49 4.42 0.69
C GLU A 57 8.22 3.26 1.66
N HIS A 58 9.28 2.54 2.03
CA HIS A 58 9.19 1.47 3.01
C HIS A 58 9.04 2.06 4.41
N ILE A 59 8.10 1.54 5.19
CA ILE A 59 7.92 1.90 6.59
C ILE A 59 8.65 0.88 7.45
N ASP A 60 8.06 -0.32 7.60
CA ASP A 60 8.61 -1.39 8.43
C ASP A 60 8.06 -2.76 8.02
N ALA A 61 8.74 -3.82 8.46
CA ALA A 61 8.19 -5.17 8.48
C ALA A 61 7.28 -5.34 9.70
N VAL A 62 6.10 -5.93 9.53
CA VAL A 62 5.09 -6.06 10.57
C VAL A 62 4.37 -7.41 10.53
N ASP A 63 3.91 -7.86 11.69
CA ASP A 63 2.84 -8.85 11.81
C ASP A 63 1.50 -8.11 11.65
N PRO A 64 0.72 -8.33 10.59
CA PRO A 64 -0.54 -7.62 10.40
C PRO A 64 -1.62 -8.03 11.41
N SER A 65 -1.43 -9.11 12.17
CA SER A 65 -2.34 -9.51 13.25
C SER A 65 -2.10 -8.77 14.56
N ASP A 66 -0.99 -8.01 14.68
CA ASP A 66 -0.74 -7.13 15.81
C ASP A 66 -1.39 -5.76 15.59
N ASP A 67 -2.51 -5.52 16.29
CA ASP A 67 -3.22 -4.24 16.25
C ASP A 67 -2.30 -3.05 16.57
N SER A 68 -1.35 -3.22 17.48
CA SER A 68 -0.46 -2.13 17.92
C SER A 68 0.52 -1.72 16.82
N ALA A 69 0.85 -2.65 15.90
CA ALA A 69 1.70 -2.38 14.76
C ALA A 69 0.96 -1.59 13.66
N LEU A 70 -0.36 -1.78 13.53
CA LEU A 70 -1.19 -1.15 12.50
C LEU A 70 -1.84 0.16 12.96
N GLU A 71 -2.20 0.28 14.24
CA GLU A 71 -2.89 1.44 14.81
C GLU A 71 -2.25 2.79 14.43
N PRO A 72 -0.91 2.97 14.45
CA PRO A 72 -0.28 4.25 14.08
C PRO A 72 -0.57 4.69 12.64
N TYR A 73 -0.95 3.75 11.76
CA TYR A 73 -1.18 3.99 10.34
C TYR A 73 -2.64 3.85 9.93
N ARG A 74 -3.55 3.56 10.88
CA ARG A 74 -4.99 3.38 10.63
C ARG A 74 -5.59 4.52 9.82
N GLU A 75 -5.30 5.77 10.19
CA GLU A 75 -5.87 6.94 9.52
C GLU A 75 -5.37 7.08 8.08
N LEU A 76 -4.17 6.54 7.80
CA LEU A 76 -3.52 6.61 6.51
C LEU A 76 -3.87 5.42 5.62
N SER A 77 -4.51 4.37 6.12
CA SER A 77 -4.89 3.20 5.32
C SER A 77 -6.21 3.38 4.57
N GLY A 78 -7.02 4.36 4.99
CA GLY A 78 -8.37 4.60 4.49
C GLY A 78 -9.46 3.82 5.23
N PHE A 79 -9.09 2.92 6.14
CA PHE A 79 -10.05 2.10 6.87
C PHE A 79 -10.49 2.76 8.19
N ASP A 80 -11.77 2.63 8.50
CA ASP A 80 -12.34 3.19 9.74
C ASP A 80 -11.68 2.60 11.01
N THR A 81 -11.30 1.33 10.99
CA THR A 81 -10.72 0.61 12.12
C THR A 81 -9.57 -0.29 11.67
N VAL A 82 -8.66 -0.62 12.59
CA VAL A 82 -7.61 -1.62 12.35
C VAL A 82 -8.22 -2.98 11.97
N GLY A 83 -9.31 -3.40 12.62
CA GLY A 83 -10.00 -4.64 12.28
C GLY A 83 -10.48 -4.69 10.82
N ASN A 84 -11.07 -3.60 10.32
CA ASN A 84 -11.49 -3.53 8.91
C ASN A 84 -10.28 -3.62 7.97
N TRP A 85 -9.15 -3.03 8.35
CA TRP A 85 -7.92 -3.10 7.57
C TRP A 85 -7.34 -4.52 7.56
N GLN A 86 -7.30 -5.19 8.71
CA GLN A 86 -6.87 -6.59 8.83
C GLN A 86 -7.77 -7.53 8.01
N ASP A 87 -9.09 -7.29 8.01
CA ASP A 87 -10.02 -8.08 7.21
C ASP A 87 -9.75 -7.91 5.72
N ALA A 88 -9.47 -6.68 5.25
CA ALA A 88 -9.08 -6.43 3.87
C ALA A 88 -7.73 -7.08 3.51
N ILE A 89 -6.75 -7.05 4.42
CA ILE A 89 -5.47 -7.76 4.26
C ILE A 89 -5.71 -9.26 4.10
N ARG A 90 -6.55 -9.86 4.97
CA ARG A 90 -6.87 -11.28 4.92
C ARG A 90 -7.64 -11.65 3.65
N GLU A 91 -8.59 -10.83 3.21
CA GLU A 91 -9.35 -11.06 1.99
C GLU A 91 -8.46 -11.04 0.75
N LEU A 92 -7.51 -10.08 0.69
CA LEU A 92 -6.61 -9.93 -0.46
C LEU A 92 -5.55 -11.02 -0.53
N ASN A 93 -4.99 -11.42 0.61
CA ASN A 93 -3.83 -12.33 0.66
C ASN A 93 -4.22 -13.79 1.00
N GLY A 94 -5.43 -14.02 1.52
CA GLY A 94 -5.90 -15.32 2.00
C GLY A 94 -5.36 -15.73 3.38
N ALA A 95 -4.36 -15.02 3.91
CA ALA A 95 -3.72 -15.26 5.19
C ALA A 95 -3.27 -13.94 5.84
N MET A 96 -2.87 -14.01 7.11
CA MET A 96 -2.33 -12.91 7.91
C MET A 96 -0.85 -13.17 8.23
N ASP A 97 -0.07 -13.53 7.20
CA ASP A 97 1.36 -13.75 7.35
C ASP A 97 2.09 -12.41 7.53
N ASP A 98 3.28 -12.44 8.13
CA ASP A 98 4.16 -11.28 8.23
C ASP A 98 4.36 -10.62 6.86
N GLY A 99 4.53 -9.30 6.86
CA GLY A 99 4.75 -8.55 5.65
C GLY A 99 5.33 -7.17 5.92
N TYR A 100 5.04 -6.25 5.02
CA TYR A 100 5.69 -4.96 4.97
C TYR A 100 4.66 -3.85 4.75
N LEU A 101 4.81 -2.77 5.51
CA LEU A 101 4.05 -1.54 5.31
C LEU A 101 4.82 -0.59 4.39
N TYR A 102 4.08 0.02 3.46
CA TYR A 102 4.59 1.05 2.58
C TYR A 102 3.71 2.27 2.65
N ARG A 103 4.34 3.45 2.69
CA ARG A 103 3.67 4.71 2.40
C ARG A 103 3.72 4.95 0.91
N VAL A 104 2.60 5.37 0.33
CA VAL A 104 2.50 5.75 -1.07
C VAL A 104 1.94 7.15 -1.11
N THR A 105 2.65 8.06 -1.78
CA THR A 105 2.22 9.46 -1.94
C THR A 105 2.12 9.80 -3.41
N THR A 106 1.12 10.57 -3.81
CA THR A 106 1.04 11.19 -5.13
C THR A 106 1.51 12.63 -5.03
N ASP A 107 2.31 13.06 -6.00
CA ASP A 107 2.60 14.49 -6.16
C ASP A 107 1.38 15.14 -6.84
N GLU A 108 0.71 16.07 -6.14
CA GLU A 108 -0.28 16.97 -6.76
C GLU A 108 0.39 18.03 -7.66
#